data_AF-A0AAV0S197-F1
#
_entry.id   AF-A0AAV0S197-F1
#
_cell.length_a   1.000
_cell.length_b   1.000
_cell.length_c   1.000
_cell.angle_alpha   90.00
_cell.angle_beta   90.00
_cell.angle_gamma   90.00
#
_symmetry.space_group_name_H-M   'P 1'
#
loop_
_entity.id
_entity.type
_entity.pdbx_description
1 polymer ?
#
loop_
_entity_poly.entity_id
_entity_poly.type
_entity_poly.pdbx_seq_one_letter_code
_entity_poly.pdbx_strand_id
1 'polypeptide(L)'
;ASRAHKLKSATFLSSELVLAPGSLTNTLHYDVGFPTGHIGIKSFHVEPVDSSGRPIPLYETYLHHWDLFRYVVPKGTGGRSSSSDDDSAMVVRNDGICQGNILGMHYGSGSETRRTATFLPDPYAIEIGNPEEGFEERWMLAIHAIDTRGVVDGLGCKECLSELYNVTVDGGYEGGLKCCEDGGQYMVKLGFQGSNRSVYLRYTVKWVDWLDGEFLPV
;
A
#
# COMPACT_ATOMS: atom_id res chain seq x y z
N ALA A 1 -2.95 -11.22 -35.87
CA ALA A 1 -3.00 -9.78 -35.51
C ALA A 1 -3.42 -9.72 -34.05
N SER A 2 -2.58 -9.19 -33.16
CA SER A 2 -2.98 -9.01 -31.77
C SER A 2 -4.18 -8.05 -31.75
N ARG A 3 -5.24 -8.45 -31.05
CA ARG A 3 -6.37 -7.56 -30.81
C ARG A 3 -5.83 -6.45 -29.90
N ALA A 4 -5.91 -5.20 -30.35
CA ALA A 4 -5.47 -4.08 -29.51
C ALA A 4 -6.45 -3.96 -28.34
N HIS A 5 -6.06 -4.42 -27.15
CA HIS A 5 -6.87 -4.26 -25.94
C HIS A 5 -6.95 -2.78 -25.57
N LYS A 6 -8.17 -2.30 -25.28
CA LYS A 6 -8.37 -0.92 -24.85
C LYS A 6 -7.87 -0.77 -23.41
N LEU A 7 -6.69 -0.16 -23.24
CA LEU A 7 -6.15 0.16 -21.93
C LEU A 7 -7.05 1.20 -21.22
N LYS A 8 -7.52 0.86 -20.03
CA LYS A 8 -8.30 1.71 -19.13
C LYS A 8 -7.43 2.18 -17.98
N SER A 9 -7.84 3.27 -17.32
CA SER A 9 -7.14 3.78 -16.13
C SER A 9 -8.07 4.54 -15.21
N ALA A 10 -7.79 4.49 -13.91
CA ALA A 10 -8.42 5.29 -12.87
C ALA A 10 -7.41 5.56 -11.75
N THR A 11 -7.67 6.66 -11.04
CA THR A 11 -6.87 7.12 -9.91
C THR A 11 -7.76 7.15 -8.67
N PHE A 12 -7.21 6.67 -7.56
CA PHE A 12 -7.87 6.55 -6.26
C PHE A 12 -6.97 7.14 -5.18
N LEU A 13 -7.52 7.23 -3.97
CA LEU A 13 -6.86 7.79 -2.80
C LEU A 13 -7.10 6.86 -1.60
N SER A 14 -6.06 6.63 -0.79
CA SER A 14 -6.23 6.00 0.53
C SER A 14 -7.07 6.88 1.46
N SER A 15 -7.48 6.33 2.62
CA SER A 15 -7.87 7.21 3.72
C SER A 15 -6.67 8.01 4.25
N GLU A 16 -6.97 9.04 5.04
CA GLU A 16 -5.98 10.00 5.54
C GLU A 16 -4.96 9.36 6.48
N LEU A 17 -3.70 9.74 6.29
CA LEU A 17 -2.58 9.50 7.19
C LEU A 17 -2.25 10.83 7.87
N VAL A 18 -2.44 10.91 9.19
CA VAL A 18 -2.10 12.12 9.95
C VAL A 18 -0.71 11.97 10.53
N LEU A 19 0.24 12.77 10.05
CA LEU A 19 1.63 12.72 10.46
C LEU A 19 2.05 14.01 11.16
N ALA A 20 2.59 13.89 12.36
CA ALA A 20 3.37 14.92 13.05
C ALA A 20 4.86 14.84 12.66
N PRO A 21 5.66 15.90 12.87
CA PRO A 21 7.11 15.82 12.67
C PRO A 21 7.76 14.65 13.41
N GLY A 22 8.54 13.84 12.69
CA GLY A 22 9.19 12.64 13.23
C GLY A 22 8.28 11.44 13.44
N SER A 23 6.96 11.58 13.28
CA SER A 23 6.04 10.45 13.44
C SER A 23 6.03 9.53 12.22
N LEU A 24 5.60 8.29 12.43
CA LEU A 24 5.34 7.35 11.35
C LEU A 24 3.95 6.74 11.49
N THR A 25 3.39 6.32 10.35
CA THR A 25 2.20 5.48 10.27
C THR A 25 2.59 4.15 9.67
N ASN A 26 2.10 3.05 10.24
CA ASN A 26 2.22 1.70 9.71
C ASN A 26 0.84 1.02 9.78
N THR A 27 -0.04 1.40 8.86
CA THR A 27 -1.49 1.18 8.98
C THR A 27 -2.07 0.36 7.84
N LEU A 28 -3.14 -0.39 8.14
CA LEU A 28 -3.97 -1.09 7.16
C LEU A 28 -5.22 -0.26 6.82
N HIS A 29 -5.41 -0.01 5.53
CA HIS A 29 -6.55 0.71 4.96
C HIS A 29 -7.43 -0.28 4.23
N TYR A 30 -8.60 -0.58 4.77
CA TYR A 30 -9.56 -1.53 4.21
C TYR A 30 -10.54 -0.86 3.24
N ASP A 31 -11.21 -1.68 2.43
CA ASP A 31 -12.24 -1.30 1.47
C ASP A 31 -11.81 -0.12 0.56
N VAL A 32 -10.52 -0.09 0.17
CA VAL A 32 -9.99 0.99 -0.66
C VAL A 32 -10.56 0.89 -2.08
N GLY A 33 -10.73 2.04 -2.74
CA GLY A 33 -11.27 2.08 -4.10
C GLY A 33 -10.38 1.33 -5.10
N PHE A 34 -10.98 0.54 -5.98
CA PHE A 34 -10.24 -0.21 -7.01
C PHE A 34 -11.13 -0.44 -8.24
N PRO A 35 -10.57 -0.61 -9.46
CA PRO A 35 -11.38 -0.99 -10.61
C PRO A 35 -12.10 -2.32 -10.38
N THR A 36 -13.33 -2.40 -10.89
CA THR A 36 -14.23 -3.55 -10.74
C THR A 36 -14.50 -4.23 -12.07
N GLY A 37 -15.07 -5.45 -12.01
CA GLY A 37 -15.31 -6.31 -13.15
C GLY A 37 -14.17 -7.31 -13.38
N HIS A 38 -14.38 -8.25 -14.30
CA HIS A 38 -13.38 -9.25 -14.66
C HIS A 38 -12.33 -8.62 -15.58
N ILE A 39 -11.15 -8.32 -15.02
CA ILE A 39 -10.14 -7.48 -15.67
C ILE A 39 -8.73 -8.00 -15.44
N GLY A 40 -7.82 -7.62 -16.35
CA GLY A 40 -6.38 -7.84 -16.22
C GLY A 40 -5.66 -6.57 -15.83
N ILE A 41 -5.07 -6.52 -14.63
CA ILE A 41 -4.24 -5.39 -14.19
C ILE A 41 -2.94 -5.38 -15.01
N LYS A 42 -2.59 -4.21 -15.52
CA LYS A 42 -1.40 -3.98 -16.36
C LYS A 42 -0.36 -3.10 -15.68
N SER A 43 -0.79 -2.17 -14.83
CA SER A 43 0.14 -1.36 -14.07
C SER A 43 -0.47 -0.79 -12.81
N PHE A 44 0.38 -0.59 -11.81
CA PHE A 44 0.04 0.10 -10.57
C PHE A 44 1.13 1.13 -10.26
N HIS A 45 0.73 2.36 -9.95
CA HIS A 45 1.63 3.46 -9.63
C HIS A 45 1.12 4.21 -8.41
N VAL A 46 2.00 4.47 -7.44
CA VAL A 46 1.66 5.22 -6.22
C VAL A 46 2.42 6.54 -6.13
N GLU A 47 1.83 7.50 -5.44
CA GLU A 47 2.47 8.75 -5.08
C GLU A 47 1.87 9.32 -3.77
N PRO A 48 2.67 9.59 -2.74
CA PRO A 48 2.22 10.34 -1.56
C PRO A 48 1.86 11.78 -1.93
N VAL A 49 0.66 12.23 -1.56
CA VAL A 49 0.14 13.57 -1.84
C VAL A 49 -0.41 14.25 -0.59
N ASP A 50 -0.39 15.58 -0.59
CA ASP A 50 -1.05 16.39 0.44
C ASP A 50 -2.58 16.45 0.22
N SER A 51 -3.28 17.12 1.13
CA SER A 51 -4.74 17.34 1.04
C SER A 51 -5.19 18.11 -0.20
N SER A 52 -4.28 18.80 -0.89
CA SER A 52 -4.54 19.46 -2.18
C SER A 52 -4.20 18.58 -3.38
N GLY A 53 -3.82 17.31 -3.16
CA GLY A 53 -3.43 16.36 -4.20
C GLY A 53 -2.04 16.60 -4.79
N ARG A 54 -1.20 17.43 -4.15
CA ARG A 54 0.15 17.73 -4.63
C ARG A 54 1.16 16.71 -4.09
N PRO A 55 2.07 16.21 -4.93
CA PRO A 55 3.19 15.38 -4.51
C PRO A 55 3.96 15.97 -3.33
N ILE A 56 4.18 15.15 -2.30
CA ILE A 56 4.93 15.55 -1.10
C ILE A 56 6.40 15.21 -1.27
N PRO A 57 7.39 16.09 -1.10
CA PRO A 57 8.80 15.74 -1.27
C PRO A 57 9.29 14.58 -0.37
N LEU A 58 10.17 13.72 -0.90
CA LEU A 58 10.64 12.51 -0.20
C LEU A 58 11.45 12.83 1.07
N TYR A 59 12.12 14.00 1.08
CA TYR A 59 12.84 14.48 2.25
C TYR A 59 11.92 15.03 3.34
N GLU A 60 10.61 15.12 3.09
CA GLU A 60 9.61 15.49 4.10
C GLU A 60 8.83 14.27 4.57
N THR A 61 8.27 13.49 3.63
CA THR A 61 7.57 12.25 3.95
C THR A 61 8.18 11.12 3.14
N TYR A 62 8.80 10.20 3.86
CA TYR A 62 9.42 9.01 3.31
C TYR A 62 8.39 7.88 3.29
N LEU A 63 7.95 7.47 2.09
CA LEU A 63 7.16 6.25 1.93
C LEU A 63 8.12 5.07 2.01
N HIS A 64 8.20 4.45 3.19
CA HIS A 64 9.13 3.35 3.43
C HIS A 64 8.71 2.11 2.64
N HIS A 65 7.45 1.71 2.77
CA HIS A 65 6.85 0.68 1.93
C HIS A 65 5.34 0.84 1.85
N TRP A 66 4.75 0.20 0.85
CA TRP A 66 3.32 0.00 0.73
C TRP A 66 3.06 -1.35 0.07
N ASP A 67 1.93 -1.96 0.41
CA ASP A 67 1.50 -3.24 -0.14
C ASP A 67 0.01 -3.20 -0.45
N LEU A 68 -0.37 -3.75 -1.60
CA LEU A 68 -1.76 -3.90 -2.03
C LEU A 68 -2.17 -5.37 -1.88
N PHE A 69 -3.25 -5.57 -1.13
CA PHE A 69 -3.85 -6.88 -0.89
C PHE A 69 -5.27 -6.94 -1.44
N ARG A 70 -5.58 -8.06 -2.08
CA ARG A 70 -6.95 -8.47 -2.37
C ARG A 70 -7.45 -9.33 -1.22
N TYR A 71 -8.69 -9.14 -0.80
CA TYR A 71 -9.38 -10.08 0.08
C TYR A 71 -10.82 -10.27 -0.39
N VAL A 72 -11.41 -11.40 -0.01
CA VAL A 72 -12.82 -11.70 -0.30
C VAL A 72 -13.60 -11.79 0.99
N VAL A 73 -14.86 -11.39 0.93
CA VAL A 73 -15.83 -11.50 2.03
C VAL A 73 -17.16 -12.06 1.52
N PRO A 74 -17.97 -12.72 2.36
CA PRO A 74 -19.32 -13.13 1.97
C PRO A 74 -20.16 -11.93 1.54
N LYS A 75 -20.93 -12.07 0.45
CA LYS A 75 -21.81 -11.01 -0.04
C LYS A 75 -22.77 -10.54 1.05
N GLY A 76 -22.98 -9.22 1.12
CA GLY A 76 -23.87 -8.61 2.11
C GLY A 76 -23.24 -8.35 3.49
N THR A 77 -21.95 -8.64 3.67
CA THR A 77 -21.19 -8.13 4.82
C THR A 77 -21.00 -6.61 4.69
N GLY A 78 -21.07 -5.88 5.81
CA GLY A 78 -20.81 -4.44 5.84
C GLY A 78 -19.34 -4.08 5.54
N GLY A 79 -19.02 -2.78 5.54
CA GLY A 79 -17.64 -2.31 5.43
C GLY A 79 -16.80 -2.71 6.65
N ARG A 80 -15.53 -3.07 6.44
CA ARG A 80 -14.56 -3.35 7.51
C ARG A 80 -13.92 -2.05 7.97
N SER A 81 -13.82 -1.89 9.29
CA SER A 81 -12.97 -0.87 9.90
C SER A 81 -11.63 -1.49 10.31
N SER A 82 -10.60 -0.68 10.53
CA SER A 82 -9.26 -1.12 10.94
C SER A 82 -9.20 -1.93 12.24
N SER A 83 -10.32 -2.07 12.96
CA SER A 83 -10.43 -2.76 14.25
C SER A 83 -11.34 -4.00 14.25
N SER A 84 -11.78 -4.51 13.09
CA SER A 84 -12.67 -5.68 13.05
C SER A 84 -11.94 -6.99 12.74
N ASP A 85 -11.80 -7.83 13.77
CA ASP A 85 -11.45 -9.27 13.74
C ASP A 85 -12.57 -10.11 13.10
N ASP A 86 -13.07 -9.68 11.95
CA ASP A 86 -14.05 -10.49 11.23
C ASP A 86 -13.29 -11.60 10.49
N ASP A 87 -13.23 -12.77 11.12
CA ASP A 87 -12.57 -13.99 10.61
C ASP A 87 -13.10 -14.46 9.24
N SER A 88 -14.16 -13.83 8.70
CA SER A 88 -14.71 -14.16 7.39
C SER A 88 -13.93 -13.60 6.20
N ALA A 89 -13.02 -12.62 6.39
CA ALA A 89 -12.20 -12.12 5.29
C ALA A 89 -11.01 -13.03 5.02
N MET A 90 -10.89 -13.45 3.77
CA MET A 90 -9.77 -14.24 3.31
C MET A 90 -8.91 -13.40 2.37
N VAL A 91 -7.66 -13.15 2.75
CA VAL A 91 -6.68 -12.54 1.85
C VAL A 91 -6.40 -13.51 0.71
N VAL A 92 -6.64 -13.06 -0.53
CA VAL A 92 -6.45 -13.87 -1.74
C VAL A 92 -5.19 -13.42 -2.46
N ARG A 93 -4.34 -14.37 -2.85
CA ARG A 93 -3.10 -14.12 -3.61
C ARG A 93 -3.40 -14.00 -5.11
N ASN A 94 -2.40 -13.63 -5.92
CA ASN A 94 -2.51 -13.81 -7.37
C ASN A 94 -2.44 -15.30 -7.72
N ASP A 95 -2.66 -15.64 -8.97
CA ASP A 95 -2.52 -17.02 -9.47
C ASP A 95 -1.05 -17.39 -9.75
N GLY A 96 -0.11 -16.79 -9.00
CA GLY A 96 1.32 -17.04 -9.12
C GLY A 96 1.76 -18.39 -8.52
N ILE A 97 3.04 -18.72 -8.58
CA ILE A 97 3.54 -20.04 -8.14
C ILE A 97 3.57 -20.16 -6.60
N CYS A 98 3.78 -19.05 -5.90
CA CYS A 98 3.93 -19.02 -4.45
C CYS A 98 2.57 -18.91 -3.76
N GLN A 99 1.84 -20.01 -3.72
CA GLN A 99 0.51 -20.09 -3.10
C GLN A 99 0.55 -20.31 -1.59
N GLY A 100 -0.59 -20.11 -0.94
CA GLY A 100 -0.75 -20.25 0.51
C GLY A 100 -0.15 -19.08 1.32
N ASN A 101 0.37 -19.39 2.52
CA ASN A 101 1.02 -18.41 3.40
C ASN A 101 2.55 -18.34 3.19
N ILE A 102 3.04 -18.76 2.02
CA ILE A 102 4.48 -18.83 1.72
C ILE A 102 5.01 -17.45 1.32
N LEU A 103 4.41 -16.79 0.33
CA LEU A 103 4.70 -15.39 -0.02
C LEU A 103 3.38 -14.67 -0.21
N GLY A 104 3.27 -13.51 0.43
CA GLY A 104 1.98 -12.84 0.56
C GLY A 104 1.67 -11.72 -0.43
N MET A 105 2.66 -11.26 -1.17
CA MET A 105 2.59 -9.98 -1.89
C MET A 105 2.51 -10.22 -3.38
N HIS A 106 1.42 -9.77 -4.03
CA HIS A 106 1.23 -10.07 -5.46
C HIS A 106 0.49 -9.02 -6.29
N TYR A 107 -0.29 -8.12 -5.69
CA TYR A 107 -1.08 -7.14 -6.46
C TYR A 107 -0.43 -5.76 -6.56
N GLY A 108 0.65 -5.55 -5.84
CA GLY A 108 1.44 -4.35 -5.81
C GLY A 108 2.20 -4.28 -4.50
N SER A 109 3.49 -3.96 -4.60
CA SER A 109 4.33 -3.64 -3.45
C SER A 109 5.39 -2.66 -3.92
N GLY A 110 5.84 -1.78 -3.06
CA GLY A 110 6.97 -0.93 -3.34
C GLY A 110 7.64 -0.48 -2.06
N SER A 111 8.90 -0.83 -1.91
CA SER A 111 9.78 -0.35 -0.86
C SER A 111 10.70 0.72 -1.43
N GLU A 112 10.90 1.82 -0.69
CA GLU A 112 11.96 2.83 -0.90
C GLU A 112 12.03 3.50 -2.27
N THR A 113 11.10 3.17 -3.17
CA THR A 113 11.19 3.51 -4.59
C THR A 113 9.96 4.30 -4.99
N ARG A 114 10.05 5.60 -4.74
CA ARG A 114 9.04 6.55 -5.21
C ARG A 114 9.07 6.62 -6.74
N ARG A 115 7.89 6.73 -7.35
CA ARG A 115 7.69 6.77 -8.82
C ARG A 115 8.11 5.48 -9.54
N THR A 116 8.31 4.38 -8.81
CA THR A 116 8.33 3.06 -9.43
C THR A 116 6.92 2.73 -9.88
N ALA A 117 6.76 2.61 -11.20
CA ALA A 117 5.57 2.02 -11.79
C ALA A 117 5.86 0.54 -12.06
N THR A 118 5.02 -0.33 -11.55
CA THR A 118 5.01 -1.72 -12.01
C THR A 118 4.25 -1.77 -13.33
N PHE A 119 4.84 -2.35 -14.37
CA PHE A 119 4.20 -2.52 -15.67
C PHE A 119 4.39 -3.95 -16.17
N LEU A 120 3.28 -4.58 -16.57
CA LEU A 120 3.24 -5.92 -17.15
C LEU A 120 3.10 -5.82 -18.67
N PRO A 121 4.12 -6.22 -19.46
CA PRO A 121 4.03 -6.22 -20.92
C PRO A 121 3.01 -7.25 -21.40
N ASP A 122 2.46 -7.09 -22.61
CA ASP A 122 1.61 -8.12 -23.20
C ASP A 122 2.41 -9.42 -23.44
N PRO A 123 1.79 -10.60 -23.27
CA PRO A 123 0.39 -10.87 -22.91
C PRO A 123 0.17 -11.02 -21.38
N TYR A 124 1.04 -10.49 -20.53
CA TYR A 124 0.97 -10.71 -19.10
C TYR A 124 -0.02 -9.76 -18.42
N ALA A 125 -0.82 -10.27 -17.49
CA ALA A 125 -1.71 -9.46 -16.65
C ALA A 125 -2.01 -10.20 -15.34
N ILE A 126 -2.38 -9.45 -14.30
CA ILE A 126 -2.89 -10.04 -13.05
C ILE A 126 -4.42 -10.07 -13.14
N GLU A 127 -5.00 -11.27 -13.13
CA GLU A 127 -6.46 -11.49 -13.18
C GLU A 127 -7.12 -11.11 -11.85
N ILE A 128 -8.22 -10.37 -11.93
CA ILE A 128 -9.11 -10.06 -10.80
C ILE A 128 -10.57 -10.03 -11.27
N GLY A 129 -11.51 -9.99 -10.32
CA GLY A 129 -12.93 -9.84 -10.62
C GLY A 129 -13.65 -11.15 -10.91
N ASN A 130 -13.12 -12.27 -10.41
CA ASN A 130 -13.69 -13.60 -10.56
C ASN A 130 -13.73 -14.35 -9.19
N PRO A 131 -14.38 -13.78 -8.15
CA PRO A 131 -14.50 -14.45 -6.86
C PRO A 131 -15.42 -15.67 -6.94
N GLU A 132 -15.25 -16.60 -5.99
CA GLU A 132 -16.17 -17.71 -5.79
C GLU A 132 -17.63 -17.24 -5.57
N GLU A 133 -18.58 -18.08 -5.96
CA GLU A 133 -20.00 -17.78 -5.77
C GLU A 133 -20.31 -17.52 -4.29
N GLY A 134 -21.07 -16.45 -4.02
CA GLY A 134 -21.39 -16.02 -2.66
C GLY A 134 -20.38 -15.06 -2.02
N PHE A 135 -19.24 -14.79 -2.67
CA PHE A 135 -18.24 -13.83 -2.20
C PHE A 135 -18.14 -12.58 -3.08
N GLU A 136 -17.62 -11.50 -2.51
CA GLU A 136 -17.22 -10.28 -3.22
C GLU A 136 -15.77 -9.93 -2.92
N GLU A 137 -15.08 -9.38 -3.92
CA GLU A 137 -13.69 -8.93 -3.80
C GLU A 137 -13.62 -7.51 -3.24
N ARG A 138 -12.66 -7.29 -2.34
CA ARG A 138 -12.31 -6.01 -1.76
C ARG A 138 -10.80 -5.85 -1.70
N TRP A 139 -10.37 -4.63 -1.40
CA TRP A 139 -8.98 -4.22 -1.49
C TRP A 139 -8.51 -3.55 -0.22
N MET A 140 -7.27 -3.84 0.16
CA MET A 140 -6.61 -3.29 1.32
C MET A 140 -5.23 -2.77 0.94
N LEU A 141 -4.85 -1.62 1.51
CA LEU A 141 -3.51 -1.06 1.40
C LEU A 141 -2.84 -1.09 2.77
N ALA A 142 -1.67 -1.73 2.87
CA ALA A 142 -0.75 -1.48 3.97
C ALA A 142 0.15 -0.31 3.58
N ILE A 143 0.28 0.69 4.46
CA ILE A 143 1.06 1.89 4.17
C ILE A 143 1.98 2.19 5.36
N HIS A 144 3.29 2.16 5.10
CA HIS A 144 4.30 2.62 6.03
C HIS A 144 4.96 3.91 5.53
N ALA A 145 4.66 5.03 6.20
CA ALA A 145 5.17 6.35 5.86
C ALA A 145 5.74 7.05 7.10
N ILE A 146 6.85 7.78 6.91
CA ILE A 146 7.61 8.44 7.98
C ILE A 146 7.71 9.93 7.65
N ASP A 147 7.29 10.79 8.57
CA ASP A 147 7.56 12.23 8.47
C ASP A 147 8.96 12.53 8.98
N THR A 148 9.85 12.91 8.07
CA THR A 148 11.26 13.16 8.35
C THR A 148 11.56 14.65 8.59
N ARG A 149 10.53 15.50 8.70
CA ARG A 149 10.72 16.93 8.95
C ARG A 149 11.22 17.13 10.38
N GLY A 150 12.33 17.85 10.51
CA GLY A 150 12.86 18.26 11.82
C GLY A 150 13.50 17.14 12.63
N VAL A 151 13.58 15.92 12.12
CA VAL A 151 14.25 14.80 12.81
C VAL A 151 15.74 15.08 13.02
N VAL A 152 16.31 14.55 14.10
CA VAL A 152 17.73 14.72 14.46
C VAL A 152 18.63 14.07 13.39
N ASP A 153 18.30 12.84 13.00
CA ASP A 153 18.99 12.08 11.94
C ASP A 153 18.00 11.54 10.91
N GLY A 154 17.97 12.17 9.74
CA GLY A 154 17.05 11.82 8.67
C GLY A 154 17.43 10.57 7.88
N LEU A 155 18.68 10.09 7.97
CA LEU A 155 19.07 8.82 7.36
C LEU A 155 18.69 7.68 8.29
N GLY A 156 19.06 7.78 9.57
CA GLY A 156 18.72 6.75 10.55
C GLY A 156 17.21 6.54 10.71
N CYS A 157 16.39 7.59 10.54
CA CYS A 157 14.92 7.42 10.50
C CYS A 157 14.46 6.55 9.32
N LYS A 158 15.08 6.68 8.14
CA LYS A 158 14.70 5.91 6.95
C LYS A 158 15.18 4.48 7.02
N GLU A 159 16.32 4.26 7.68
CA GLU A 159 16.89 2.94 7.98
C GLU A 159 16.25 2.29 9.21
N CYS A 160 15.30 2.99 9.84
CA CYS A 160 14.55 2.51 10.99
C CYS A 160 15.44 2.18 12.20
N LEU A 161 16.43 3.01 12.51
CA LEU A 161 17.31 2.81 13.66
C LEU A 161 16.53 2.98 14.97
N SER A 162 16.51 1.92 15.79
CA SER A 162 15.73 1.90 17.04
C SER A 162 16.20 2.93 18.08
N GLU A 163 17.49 3.29 18.07
CA GLU A 163 18.07 4.31 18.95
C GLU A 163 17.51 5.73 18.75
N LEU A 164 16.86 5.97 17.61
CA LEU A 164 16.29 7.27 17.28
C LEU A 164 14.84 7.44 17.74
N TYR A 165 14.22 6.38 18.27
CA TYR A 165 12.85 6.44 18.79
C TYR A 165 12.81 7.00 20.21
N ASN A 166 11.77 7.78 20.48
CA ASN A 166 11.41 8.16 21.86
C ASN A 166 10.71 7.03 22.63
N VAL A 167 10.59 5.84 22.03
CA VAL A 167 9.92 4.68 22.61
C VAL A 167 10.97 3.60 22.85
N THR A 168 11.07 3.12 24.08
CA THR A 168 11.96 2.01 24.43
C THR A 168 11.41 0.74 23.80
N VAL A 169 12.03 0.27 22.70
CA VAL A 169 11.71 -1.05 22.14
C VAL A 169 12.39 -2.09 23.04
N ASP A 170 11.61 -2.81 23.83
CA ASP A 170 12.12 -3.90 24.65
C ASP A 170 12.75 -4.99 23.74
N GLY A 171 13.99 -5.41 24.05
CA GLY A 171 14.59 -6.61 23.46
C GLY A 171 15.72 -6.45 22.44
N GLY A 172 16.35 -5.26 22.32
CA GLY A 172 17.61 -5.13 21.54
C GLY A 172 17.45 -5.38 20.04
N TYR A 173 16.25 -5.19 19.50
CA TYR A 173 15.99 -5.26 18.07
C TYR A 173 16.42 -3.95 17.41
N GLU A 174 17.59 -3.96 16.78
CA GLU A 174 18.25 -2.77 16.23
C GLU A 174 17.69 -2.33 14.86
N GLY A 175 16.81 -3.13 14.25
CA GLY A 175 16.17 -2.84 12.95
C GLY A 175 15.64 -4.07 12.22
N GLY A 176 14.83 -3.86 11.16
CA GLY A 176 14.26 -4.90 10.29
C GLY A 176 12.73 -4.84 10.18
N LEU A 177 12.09 -5.89 9.62
CA LEU A 177 10.65 -5.94 9.33
C LEU A 177 9.71 -5.70 10.53
N LYS A 178 10.22 -5.85 11.75
CA LYS A 178 9.45 -5.61 12.99
C LYS A 178 9.73 -4.24 13.61
N CYS A 179 10.53 -3.41 12.96
CA CYS A 179 10.79 -2.05 13.38
C CYS A 179 9.61 -1.16 12.94
N CYS A 180 9.40 -0.04 13.62
CA CYS A 180 8.34 0.93 13.34
C CYS A 180 6.93 0.43 13.71
N GLU A 181 6.63 0.35 15.00
CA GLU A 181 5.25 0.25 15.46
C GLU A 181 4.45 1.48 15.02
N ASP A 182 3.21 1.27 14.61
CA ASP A 182 2.31 2.35 14.21
C ASP A 182 2.21 3.43 15.30
N GLY A 183 2.19 4.69 14.88
CA GLY A 183 2.19 5.83 15.81
C GLY A 183 3.53 6.12 16.49
N GLY A 184 4.60 5.37 16.16
CA GLY A 184 5.95 5.65 16.62
C GLY A 184 6.43 7.06 16.22
N GLN A 185 7.36 7.61 17.00
CA GLN A 185 7.93 8.94 16.75
C GLN A 185 9.45 8.97 17.01
N TYR A 186 10.18 9.44 15.99
CA TYR A 186 11.60 9.71 16.05
C TYR A 186 11.91 11.02 16.76
N MET A 187 13.12 11.10 17.33
CA MET A 187 13.65 12.32 17.92
C MET A 187 13.67 13.47 16.92
N VAL A 188 13.07 14.59 17.32
CA VAL A 188 13.08 15.87 16.58
C VAL A 188 14.05 16.86 17.23
N LYS A 189 14.65 17.71 16.40
CA LYS A 189 15.59 18.75 16.84
C LYS A 189 14.92 19.68 17.84
N LEU A 190 15.63 20.00 18.92
CA LEU A 190 15.15 20.92 19.94
C LEU A 190 14.70 22.26 19.31
N GLY A 191 13.48 22.68 19.63
CA GLY A 191 12.91 23.92 19.10
C GLY A 191 12.29 23.82 17.70
N PHE A 192 12.36 22.66 17.04
CA PHE A 192 11.60 22.46 15.80
C PHE A 192 10.09 22.44 16.09
N GLN A 193 9.36 23.30 15.41
CA GLN A 193 7.89 23.38 15.49
C GLN A 193 7.35 23.11 14.09
N GLY A 194 6.63 22.01 13.92
CA GLY A 194 5.98 21.66 12.68
C GLY A 194 4.54 21.22 12.95
N SER A 195 3.61 21.68 12.11
CA SER A 195 2.23 21.24 12.19
C SER A 195 2.08 19.80 11.72
N ASN A 196 1.05 19.14 12.25
CA ASN A 196 0.56 17.90 11.66
C ASN A 196 0.18 18.14 10.20
N ARG A 197 0.32 17.10 9.38
CA ARG A 197 -0.02 17.11 7.97
C ARG A 197 -0.93 15.94 7.66
N SER A 198 -1.88 16.18 6.77
CA SER A 198 -2.67 15.15 6.10
C SER A 198 -1.89 14.64 4.90
N VAL A 199 -1.61 13.35 4.88
CA VAL A 199 -0.99 12.64 3.77
C VAL A 199 -1.94 11.59 3.25
N TYR A 200 -1.91 11.38 1.95
CA TYR A 200 -2.68 10.34 1.30
C TYR A 200 -1.80 9.60 0.30
N LEU A 201 -2.04 8.31 0.14
CA LEU A 201 -1.45 7.56 -0.96
C LEU A 201 -2.38 7.65 -2.16
N ARG A 202 -1.98 8.40 -3.19
CA ARG A 202 -2.67 8.41 -4.48
C ARG A 202 -2.15 7.27 -5.32
N TYR A 203 -3.03 6.42 -5.82
CA TYR A 203 -2.63 5.31 -6.68
C TYR A 203 -3.42 5.30 -7.98
N THR A 204 -2.73 4.95 -9.07
CA THR A 204 -3.30 4.87 -10.41
C THR A 204 -3.15 3.45 -10.91
N VAL A 205 -4.28 2.85 -11.28
CA VAL A 205 -4.33 1.51 -11.86
C VAL A 205 -4.55 1.66 -13.35
N LYS A 206 -3.89 0.81 -14.14
CA LYS A 206 -4.26 0.59 -15.55
C LYS A 206 -4.58 -0.87 -15.74
N TRP A 207 -5.60 -1.13 -16.53
CA TRP A 207 -6.12 -2.47 -16.77
C TRP A 207 -6.75 -2.59 -18.15
N VAL A 208 -7.05 -3.82 -18.53
CA VAL A 208 -7.80 -4.20 -19.72
C VAL A 208 -8.95 -5.12 -19.32
N ASP A 209 -9.97 -5.23 -20.17
CA ASP A 209 -11.01 -6.25 -19.95
C ASP A 209 -10.39 -7.64 -20.09
N TRP A 210 -10.70 -8.53 -19.15
CA TRP A 210 -10.18 -9.90 -19.21
C TRP A 210 -10.87 -10.66 -20.34
N LEU A 211 -10.08 -11.37 -21.12
CA LEU A 211 -10.55 -12.20 -22.23
C LEU A 211 -9.91 -13.57 -22.07
N ASP A 212 -10.72 -14.58 -21.80
CA ASP A 212 -10.25 -15.94 -21.51
C ASP A 212 -9.34 -16.47 -22.62
N GLY A 213 -8.17 -16.96 -22.22
CA GLY A 213 -7.17 -17.50 -23.14
C GLY A 213 -6.36 -16.45 -23.92
N GLU A 214 -6.59 -15.14 -23.71
CA GLU A 214 -5.80 -14.08 -24.35
C GLU A 214 -4.62 -13.57 -23.47
N PHE A 215 -4.67 -13.77 -22.15
CA PHE A 215 -3.60 -13.34 -21.23
C PHE A 215 -2.89 -14.52 -20.55
N LEU A 216 -1.60 -14.33 -20.29
CA LEU A 216 -0.83 -15.19 -19.40
C LEU A 216 -0.87 -14.59 -17.98
N PRO A 217 -1.37 -15.32 -16.97
CA PRO A 217 -1.38 -14.84 -15.61
C PRO A 217 0.04 -14.70 -15.05
N VAL A 218 0.21 -13.79 -14.10
CA VAL A 218 1.45 -13.56 -13.32
C VAL A 218 1.18 -13.82 -11.85
#